data_AF-A0A4P2VQ52-F1
#
_entry.id   AF-A0A4P2VQ52-F1
#
_cell.length_a   1.000
_cell.length_b   1.000
_cell.length_c   1.000
_cell.angle_alpha   90.00
_cell.angle_beta   90.00
_cell.angle_gamma   90.00
#
_symmetry.space_group_name_H-M   'P 1'
#
loop_
_entity.id
_entity.type
_entity.pdbx_description
1 polymer ?
#
loop_
_entity_poly.entity_id
_entity_poly.type
_entity_poly.pdbx_seq_one_letter_code
_entity_poly.pdbx_strand_id
1 'polypeptide(L)'
;MNCLKRREFLSNLVMTFSVTSFAIQFSTFAEDDIDLLNKFMKISEKLTGNSELDIELGKKYLEYFMIDKNNRAKIFELHSYLNLKIPDFRKDLKKLSKEILLSWYTGIVKVNGSSRLVTYTGALSWTTLQGIKPQGFCGGEFGYWTKKPKMN
;
A
#
# COMPACT_ATOMS: atom_id res chain seq x y z
N MET A 1 5.01 -59.52 7.67
CA MET A 1 5.48 -59.61 9.07
C MET A 1 7.00 -59.76 9.06
N ASN A 2 7.70 -59.01 9.92
CA ASN A 2 9.17 -58.97 10.16
C ASN A 2 9.98 -58.28 9.04
N CYS A 3 10.41 -57.01 9.12
CA CYS A 3 11.16 -56.24 10.12
C CYS A 3 12.67 -56.58 10.18
N LEU A 4 13.46 -55.63 9.61
CA LEU A 4 14.87 -55.27 9.83
C LEU A 4 16.00 -56.15 9.25
N LYS A 5 16.88 -55.51 8.45
CA LYS A 5 18.30 -55.34 8.84
C LYS A 5 19.00 -54.19 8.11
N ARG A 6 19.73 -53.46 8.94
CA ARG A 6 20.55 -52.25 8.77
C ARG A 6 22.00 -52.69 8.53
N ARG A 7 22.78 -51.87 7.81
CA ARG A 7 24.17 -52.08 7.31
C ARG A 7 24.13 -52.60 5.87
N GLU A 8 24.70 -51.96 4.86
CA GLU A 8 25.97 -51.25 4.75
C GLU A 8 25.85 -50.26 3.58
N PHE A 9 26.14 -48.97 3.78
CA PHE A 9 26.63 -48.13 2.68
C PHE A 9 27.19 -46.81 3.24
N LEU A 10 28.32 -46.91 3.93
CA LEU A 10 29.24 -45.79 4.10
C LEU A 10 30.62 -46.28 3.67
N SER A 11 30.96 -46.01 2.41
CA SER A 11 32.35 -46.03 1.98
C SER A 11 32.48 -45.20 0.71
N ASN A 12 33.24 -44.11 0.84
CA ASN A 12 33.99 -43.43 -0.21
C ASN A 12 33.22 -42.62 -1.25
N LEU A 13 33.14 -41.30 -1.02
CA LEU A 13 33.58 -40.33 -2.02
C LEU A 13 33.95 -38.99 -1.37
N VAL A 14 35.22 -38.83 -1.01
CA VAL A 14 35.82 -37.51 -0.85
C VAL A 14 36.08 -36.99 -2.27
N MET A 15 35.21 -36.12 -2.77
CA MET A 15 35.53 -35.24 -3.89
C MET A 15 35.81 -33.84 -3.35
N THR A 16 37.07 -33.46 -3.43
CA THR A 16 37.55 -32.10 -3.27
C THR A 16 36.91 -31.21 -4.33
N PHE A 17 35.86 -30.48 -3.96
CA PHE A 17 35.36 -29.36 -4.76
C PHE A 17 35.94 -28.06 -4.20
N SER A 18 36.78 -27.44 -5.01
CA SER A 18 37.23 -26.07 -4.86
C SER A 18 36.02 -25.17 -4.59
N VAL A 19 35.96 -24.56 -3.40
CA VAL A 19 34.93 -23.58 -3.06
C VAL A 19 35.21 -22.33 -3.89
N THR A 20 34.67 -22.30 -5.11
CA THR A 20 34.34 -21.04 -5.75
C THR A 20 33.39 -20.33 -4.81
N SER A 21 33.78 -19.16 -4.32
CA SER A 21 32.92 -18.31 -3.51
C SER A 21 31.71 -17.91 -4.35
N PHE A 22 30.63 -18.69 -4.25
CA PHE A 22 29.31 -18.25 -4.65
C PHE A 22 28.98 -17.09 -3.73
N ALA A 23 29.17 -15.86 -4.22
CA ALA A 23 28.60 -14.69 -3.59
C ALA A 23 27.08 -14.90 -3.56
N ILE A 24 26.54 -15.21 -2.39
CA ILE A 24 25.11 -15.19 -2.15
C ILE A 24 24.69 -13.73 -2.33
N GLN A 25 24.17 -13.39 -3.50
CA GLN A 25 23.50 -12.11 -3.72
C GLN A 25 22.24 -12.10 -2.86
N PHE A 26 22.36 -11.57 -1.65
CA PHE A 26 21.21 -11.27 -0.81
C PHE A 26 20.37 -10.22 -1.54
N SER A 27 19.15 -10.63 -1.88
CA SER A 27 18.11 -9.87 -2.58
C SER A 27 17.91 -8.45 -2.01
N THR A 28 18.18 -7.43 -2.82
CA THR A 28 17.88 -6.01 -2.54
C THR A 28 16.38 -5.65 -2.68
N PHE A 29 15.52 -6.62 -2.97
CA PHE A 29 14.10 -6.41 -3.24
C PHE A 29 13.30 -5.90 -2.03
N ALA A 30 13.66 -6.30 -0.80
CA ALA A 30 12.91 -5.89 0.39
C ALA A 30 13.10 -4.41 0.75
N GLU A 31 14.26 -3.83 0.45
CA GLU A 31 14.56 -2.42 0.71
C GLU A 31 13.77 -1.50 -0.24
N ASP A 32 13.66 -1.90 -1.51
CA ASP A 32 12.94 -1.15 -2.55
C ASP A 32 11.43 -1.09 -2.30
N ASP A 33 10.84 -2.18 -1.79
CA ASP A 33 9.41 -2.22 -1.46
C ASP A 33 9.06 -1.37 -0.22
N ILE A 34 9.95 -1.29 0.77
CA ILE A 34 9.80 -0.40 1.92
C ILE A 34 9.93 1.07 1.49
N ASP A 35 10.92 1.40 0.64
CA ASP A 35 11.09 2.75 0.12
C ASP A 35 9.88 3.18 -0.71
N LEU A 36 9.37 2.31 -1.59
CA LEU A 36 8.16 2.56 -2.37
C LEU A 36 6.96 2.87 -1.48
N LEU A 37 6.76 2.10 -0.40
CA LEU A 37 5.70 2.37 0.58
C LEU A 37 5.90 3.72 1.26
N ASN A 38 7.11 4.02 1.71
CA ASN A 38 7.41 5.30 2.36
C ASN A 38 7.10 6.49 1.44
N LYS A 39 7.48 6.40 0.15
CA LYS A 39 7.16 7.44 -0.84
C LYS A 39 5.65 7.55 -1.08
N PHE A 40 4.96 6.42 -1.20
CA PHE A 40 3.50 6.40 -1.33
C PHE A 40 2.81 7.07 -0.14
N MET A 41 3.27 6.81 1.09
CA MET A 41 2.73 7.42 2.29
C MET A 41 2.98 8.92 2.31
N LYS A 42 4.19 9.39 1.97
CA LYS A 42 4.49 10.83 1.89
C LYS A 42 3.66 11.57 0.84
N ILE A 43 3.43 10.95 -0.31
CA ILE A 43 2.50 11.46 -1.33
C ILE A 43 1.08 11.54 -0.75
N SER A 44 0.63 10.48 -0.09
CA SER A 44 -0.71 10.41 0.49
C SER A 44 -0.93 11.47 1.56
N GLU A 45 0.03 11.67 2.48
CA GLU A 45 0.00 12.71 3.51
C GLU A 45 -0.11 14.10 2.86
N LYS A 46 0.72 14.37 1.84
CA LYS A 46 0.72 15.66 1.13
C LYS A 46 -0.61 15.92 0.42
N LEU A 47 -1.17 14.92 -0.25
CA LEU A 47 -2.42 15.05 -1.01
C LEU A 47 -3.64 15.22 -0.10
N THR A 48 -3.67 14.49 1.02
CA THR A 48 -4.80 14.51 1.97
C THR A 48 -4.70 15.65 2.98
N GLY A 49 -3.50 16.19 3.20
CA GLY A 49 -3.23 17.15 4.28
C GLY A 49 -3.28 16.51 5.67
N ASN A 50 -3.24 15.18 5.76
CA ASN A 50 -3.30 14.43 7.02
C ASN A 50 -1.97 13.72 7.27
N SER A 51 -1.33 14.00 8.41
CA SER A 51 -0.05 13.38 8.81
C SER A 51 -0.21 12.05 9.54
N GLU A 52 -1.42 11.67 9.92
CA GLU A 52 -1.74 10.48 10.72
C GLU A 52 -2.49 9.45 9.87
N LEU A 53 -1.97 9.14 8.68
CA LEU A 53 -2.53 8.11 7.82
C LEU A 53 -2.16 6.71 8.32
N ASP A 54 -3.13 5.80 8.30
CA ASP A 54 -2.94 4.39 8.65
C ASP A 54 -2.01 3.69 7.64
N ILE A 55 -0.86 3.24 8.12
CA ILE A 55 0.17 2.59 7.29
C ILE A 55 -0.31 1.25 6.71
N GLU A 56 -1.13 0.49 7.44
CA GLU A 56 -1.66 -0.79 6.95
C GLU A 56 -2.69 -0.60 5.84
N LEU A 57 -3.54 0.43 5.93
CA LEU A 57 -4.40 0.84 4.82
C LEU A 57 -3.57 1.35 3.64
N GLY A 58 -2.51 2.11 3.91
CA GLY A 58 -1.56 2.56 2.90
C GLY A 58 -0.95 1.41 2.10
N LYS A 59 -0.51 0.34 2.79
CA LYS A 59 -0.02 -0.89 2.16
C LYS A 59 -1.06 -1.53 1.25
N LYS A 60 -2.31 -1.69 1.72
CA LYS A 60 -3.40 -2.27 0.91
C LYS A 60 -3.70 -1.44 -0.33
N TYR A 61 -3.75 -0.12 -0.21
CA TYR A 61 -3.93 0.76 -1.37
C TYR A 61 -2.79 0.60 -2.37
N LEU A 62 -1.54 0.60 -1.89
CA LEU A 62 -0.37 0.43 -2.73
C LEU A 62 -0.40 -0.90 -3.49
N GLU A 63 -0.76 -2.01 -2.83
CA GLU A 63 -0.92 -3.32 -3.47
C GLU A 63 -1.88 -3.27 -4.68
N TYR A 64 -3.04 -2.60 -4.53
CA TYR A 64 -3.96 -2.43 -5.66
C TYR A 64 -3.40 -1.55 -6.78
N PHE A 65 -2.70 -0.47 -6.44
CA PHE A 65 -2.07 0.39 -7.45
C PHE A 65 -0.93 -0.33 -8.19
N MET A 66 -0.26 -1.28 -7.56
CA MET A 66 0.83 -2.07 -8.18
C MET A 66 0.35 -3.13 -9.17
N ILE A 67 -0.96 -3.36 -9.29
CA ILE A 67 -1.51 -4.20 -10.35
C ILE A 67 -1.17 -3.61 -11.74
N ASP A 68 -1.16 -2.28 -11.90
CA ASP A 68 -0.55 -1.63 -13.06
C ASP A 68 0.95 -1.46 -12.81
N LYS A 69 1.76 -2.25 -13.52
CA LYS A 69 3.22 -2.26 -13.41
C LYS A 69 3.85 -0.89 -13.68
N ASN A 70 3.20 -0.03 -14.46
CA ASN A 70 3.70 1.32 -14.75
C ASN A 70 3.61 2.25 -13.52
N ASN A 71 2.78 1.93 -12.53
CA ASN A 71 2.58 2.79 -11.37
C ASN A 71 3.80 2.84 -10.45
N ARG A 72 4.66 1.81 -10.42
CA ARG A 72 5.89 1.85 -9.62
C ARG A 72 6.72 3.08 -9.99
N ALA A 73 7.12 3.20 -11.26
CA ALA A 73 7.91 4.33 -11.74
C ALA A 73 7.19 5.68 -11.54
N LYS A 74 5.87 5.72 -11.77
CA LYS A 74 5.07 6.93 -11.54
C LYS A 74 5.03 7.37 -10.08
N ILE A 75 5.02 6.45 -9.11
CA ILE A 75 5.05 6.80 -7.67
C ILE A 75 6.40 7.42 -7.31
N PHE A 76 7.50 6.82 -7.76
CA PHE A 76 8.84 7.39 -7.56
C PHE A 76 8.92 8.81 -8.14
N GLU A 77 8.40 8.99 -9.35
CA GLU A 77 8.40 10.30 -9.99
C GLU A 77 7.46 11.29 -9.29
N LEU A 78 6.24 10.87 -8.92
CA LEU A 78 5.28 11.72 -8.22
C LEU A 78 5.84 12.23 -6.88
N HIS A 79 6.65 11.41 -6.20
CA HIS A 79 7.36 11.80 -4.98
C HIS A 79 8.34 12.96 -5.22
N SER A 80 9.01 13.02 -6.38
CA SER A 80 9.89 14.14 -6.73
C SER A 80 9.13 15.48 -6.85
N TYR A 81 7.81 15.43 -7.07
CA TYR A 81 6.93 16.59 -7.18
C TYR A 81 6.19 16.96 -5.89
N LEU A 82 6.55 16.42 -4.71
CA LEU A 82 5.83 16.73 -3.45
C LEU A 82 5.70 18.22 -3.13
N ASN A 83 6.74 19.00 -3.44
CA ASN A 83 6.79 20.45 -3.20
C ASN A 83 6.84 21.26 -4.49
N LEU A 84 6.59 20.61 -5.63
CA LEU A 84 6.67 21.22 -6.96
C LEU A 84 5.35 21.01 -7.69
N LYS A 85 5.05 21.86 -8.67
CA LYS A 85 3.89 21.64 -9.53
C LYS A 85 4.19 20.47 -10.48
N ILE A 86 3.30 19.47 -10.52
CA ILE A 86 3.34 18.41 -11.55
C ILE A 86 3.20 19.08 -12.93
N PRO A 87 4.15 18.86 -13.87
CA PRO A 87 4.12 19.51 -15.18
C PRO A 87 2.83 19.23 -15.95
N ASP A 88 2.38 20.20 -16.75
CA ASP A 88 1.08 20.12 -17.43
C ASP A 88 1.02 19.01 -18.49
N PHE A 89 2.16 18.60 -19.04
CA PHE A 89 2.27 17.47 -19.97
C PHE A 89 2.15 16.10 -19.29
N ARG A 90 2.36 16.00 -17.96
CA ARG A 90 2.26 14.76 -17.18
C ARG A 90 0.84 14.49 -16.69
N LYS A 91 -0.06 14.30 -17.65
CA LYS A 91 -1.49 13.98 -17.39
C LYS A 91 -1.66 12.67 -16.63
N ASP A 92 -0.79 11.70 -16.86
CA ASP A 92 -0.74 10.41 -16.18
C ASP A 92 -0.46 10.55 -14.68
N LEU A 93 0.52 11.37 -14.29
CA LEU A 93 0.84 11.61 -12.87
C LEU A 93 -0.28 12.36 -12.17
N LYS A 94 -0.86 13.39 -12.81
CA LYS A 94 -2.01 14.11 -12.28
C LYS A 94 -3.24 13.21 -12.10
N LYS A 95 -3.42 12.25 -13.00
CA LYS A 95 -4.49 11.25 -12.88
C LYS A 95 -4.21 10.31 -11.70
N LEU A 96 -3.00 9.77 -11.60
CA LEU A 96 -2.61 8.89 -10.48
C LEU A 96 -2.74 9.60 -9.13
N SER A 97 -2.26 10.84 -9.01
CA SER A 97 -2.36 11.61 -7.77
C SER A 97 -3.83 11.82 -7.36
N LYS A 98 -4.71 12.13 -8.32
CA LYS A 98 -6.15 12.23 -8.08
C LYS A 98 -6.76 10.90 -7.65
N GLU A 99 -6.35 9.79 -8.25
CA GLU A 99 -6.83 8.45 -7.89
C GLU A 99 -6.39 8.04 -6.47
N ILE A 100 -5.14 8.35 -6.08
CA ILE A 100 -4.64 8.13 -4.71
C ILE A 100 -5.47 8.92 -3.71
N LEU A 101 -5.66 10.22 -3.96
CA LEU A 101 -6.49 11.09 -3.11
C LEU A 101 -7.92 10.56 -2.96
N LEU A 102 -8.57 10.23 -4.08
CA LEU A 102 -9.93 9.69 -4.07
C LEU A 102 -10.00 8.35 -3.31
N SER A 103 -8.98 7.50 -3.41
CA SER A 103 -8.96 6.21 -2.71
C SER A 103 -8.97 6.40 -1.20
N TRP A 104 -8.19 7.34 -0.67
CA TRP A 104 -8.19 7.66 0.77
C TRP A 104 -9.53 8.19 1.26
N TYR A 105 -10.17 9.09 0.49
CA TYR A 105 -11.44 9.68 0.89
C TYR A 105 -12.63 8.75 0.75
N THR A 106 -12.61 7.83 -0.21
CA THR A 106 -13.77 6.97 -0.50
C THR A 106 -13.61 5.55 0.03
N GLY A 107 -12.38 5.13 0.35
CA GLY A 107 -12.10 3.73 0.68
C GLY A 107 -12.09 2.79 -0.54
N ILE A 108 -12.18 3.33 -1.76
CA ILE A 108 -12.37 2.57 -3.01
C ILE A 108 -11.21 2.83 -3.97
N VAL A 109 -10.63 1.76 -4.51
CA VAL A 109 -9.63 1.82 -5.60
C VAL A 109 -10.26 1.36 -6.91
N LYS A 110 -9.92 2.02 -8.02
CA LYS A 110 -10.30 1.58 -9.37
C LYS A 110 -9.12 0.85 -10.02
N VAL A 111 -9.31 -0.42 -10.33
CA VAL A 111 -8.32 -1.28 -11.00
C VAL A 111 -8.94 -1.84 -12.26
N ASN A 112 -8.34 -1.58 -13.43
CA ASN A 112 -8.80 -2.08 -14.73
C ASN A 112 -10.31 -1.84 -14.98
N GLY A 113 -10.81 -0.65 -14.60
CA GLY A 113 -12.22 -0.28 -14.73
C GLY A 113 -13.16 -0.84 -13.65
N SER A 114 -12.69 -1.76 -12.81
CA SER A 114 -13.45 -2.31 -11.69
C SER A 114 -13.16 -1.55 -10.38
N SER A 115 -14.20 -1.32 -9.58
CA SER A 115 -14.05 -0.72 -8.25
C SER A 115 -13.84 -1.79 -7.19
N ARG A 116 -12.87 -1.60 -6.29
CA ARG A 116 -12.55 -2.48 -5.16
C ARG A 116 -12.65 -1.69 -3.86
N LEU A 117 -13.44 -2.21 -2.92
CA LEU A 117 -13.54 -1.65 -1.58
C LEU A 117 -12.35 -2.13 -0.75
N VAL A 118 -11.53 -1.19 -0.27
CA VAL A 118 -10.39 -1.45 0.62
C VAL A 118 -10.80 -1.31 2.07
N THR A 119 -11.53 -0.23 2.37
CA THR A 119 -12.10 0.02 3.69
C THR A 119 -13.41 0.77 3.52
N TYR A 120 -14.36 0.52 4.41
CA TYR A 120 -15.61 1.27 4.44
C TYR A 120 -15.55 2.35 5.54
N THR A 121 -15.39 1.93 6.79
CA THR A 121 -15.35 2.84 7.95
C THR A 121 -14.05 3.62 8.07
N GLY A 122 -12.95 3.13 7.47
CA GLY A 122 -11.64 3.82 7.48
C GLY A 122 -11.48 4.88 6.40
N ALA A 123 -12.50 5.17 5.60
CA ALA A 123 -12.44 6.21 4.57
C ALA A 123 -12.40 7.61 5.22
N LEU A 124 -11.52 8.49 4.73
CA LEU A 124 -11.34 9.83 5.30
C LEU A 124 -12.60 10.72 5.19
N SER A 125 -13.55 10.39 4.31
CA SER A 125 -14.83 11.11 4.26
C SER A 125 -15.54 11.11 5.61
N TRP A 126 -15.44 10.04 6.38
CA TRP A 126 -16.14 9.90 7.67
C TRP A 126 -15.49 10.69 8.80
N THR A 127 -14.18 10.94 8.72
CA THR A 127 -13.46 11.73 9.72
C THR A 127 -13.41 13.21 9.35
N THR A 128 -13.42 13.52 8.04
CA THR A 128 -13.35 14.91 7.55
C THR A 128 -14.70 15.63 7.72
N LEU A 129 -15.81 14.94 7.46
CA LEU A 129 -17.14 15.54 7.51
C LEU A 129 -17.74 15.39 8.92
N GLN A 130 -17.82 16.50 9.66
CA GLN A 130 -18.43 16.50 10.99
C GLN A 130 -19.94 16.26 10.90
N GLY A 131 -20.46 15.45 11.83
CA GLY A 131 -21.91 15.24 11.97
C GLY A 131 -22.52 14.21 11.00
N ILE A 132 -21.72 13.59 10.14
CA ILE A 132 -22.14 12.41 9.38
C ILE A 132 -21.39 11.17 9.85
N LYS A 133 -21.98 10.01 9.61
CA LYS A 133 -21.45 8.72 10.04
C LYS A 133 -21.67 7.69 8.93
N PRO A 134 -20.82 6.64 8.86
CA PRO A 134 -21.03 5.55 7.93
C PRO A 134 -22.44 4.97 8.09
N GLN A 135 -23.16 4.75 6.98
CA GLN A 135 -24.41 4.01 7.01
C GLN A 135 -24.23 2.63 7.65
N GLY A 136 -25.19 2.23 8.48
CA GLY A 136 -25.12 1.01 9.27
C GLY A 136 -24.37 1.15 10.61
N PHE A 137 -23.81 2.32 10.93
CA PHE A 137 -23.21 2.61 12.23
C PHE A 137 -24.05 3.60 13.03
N CYS A 138 -24.39 3.25 14.26
CA CYS A 138 -25.03 4.17 15.21
C CYS A 138 -24.08 5.33 15.50
N GLY A 139 -24.50 6.53 15.13
CA GLY A 139 -23.63 7.70 14.99
C GLY A 139 -23.28 8.46 16.27
N GLY A 140 -23.72 7.96 17.42
CA GLY A 140 -23.63 8.65 18.70
C GLY A 140 -24.97 8.59 19.43
N GLU A 141 -25.21 9.56 20.30
CA GLU A 141 -26.48 9.70 21.01
C GLU A 141 -27.66 9.84 20.04
N PHE A 142 -28.80 9.26 20.40
CA PHE A 142 -30.03 9.44 19.65
C PHE A 142 -30.34 10.94 19.51
N GLY A 143 -30.63 11.38 18.28
CA GLY A 143 -30.88 12.79 17.99
C GLY A 143 -29.63 13.64 17.71
N TYR A 144 -28.43 13.06 17.59
CA TYR A 144 -27.20 13.83 17.27
C TYR A 144 -27.33 14.70 16.02
N TRP A 145 -28.11 14.26 15.03
CA TRP A 145 -28.37 14.96 13.77
C TRP A 145 -29.19 16.25 13.93
N THR A 146 -29.84 16.48 15.09
CA THR A 146 -30.61 17.69 15.36
C THR A 146 -29.72 18.91 15.66
N LYS A 147 -28.48 18.68 16.08
CA LYS A 147 -27.53 19.74 16.41
C LYS A 147 -26.86 20.25 15.13
N LYS A 148 -26.80 21.58 14.97
CA LYS A 148 -26.04 22.20 13.88
C LYS A 148 -24.56 21.80 14.00
N PRO A 149 -23.92 21.26 12.94
CA PRO A 149 -22.50 20.96 12.96
C PRO A 149 -21.68 22.23 13.22
N LYS A 150 -20.63 22.12 14.03
CA LYS A 150 -19.67 23.20 14.20
C LYS A 150 -18.76 23.21 12.98
N MET A 151 -18.69 24.33 12.27
CA MET A 151 -17.68 24.52 11.22
C MET A 151 -16.43 25.08 11.89
N ASN A 152 -15.32 24.40 11.69
CA ASN A 152 -13.98 24.82 12.09
C ASN A 152 -13.28 25.61 10.98
#